data_AF-A0A6N9EQW9-F1
#
_entry.id   AF-A0A6N9EQW9-F1
#
_cell.length_a   1.000
_cell.length_b   1.000
_cell.length_c   1.000
_cell.angle_alpha   90.00
_cell.angle_beta   90.00
_cell.angle_gamma   90.00
#
_symmetry.space_group_name_H-M   'P 1'
#
loop_
_entity.id
_entity.type
_entity.pdbx_description
1 polymer ?
#
loop_
_entity_poly.entity_id
_entity_poly.type
_entity_poly.pdbx_seq_one_letter_code
_entity_poly.pdbx_strand_id
1 'polypeptide(L)' 'AVLYNTLGHCRGHWDMFPLRDYYPKVERCSWNVPEYYELLRRAIRWGLGAGA' A
#
# COMPACT_ATOMS: atom_id res chain seq x y z
N ALA A 1 -16.13 -3.03 -15.37
CA ALA A 1 -14.66 -3.02 -15.53
C ALA A 1 -14.02 -3.58 -14.26
N VAL A 2 -12.76 -4.03 -14.32
CA VAL A 2 -12.01 -4.53 -13.15
C VAL A 2 -10.70 -3.75 -13.05
N LEU A 3 -10.34 -3.27 -11.84
CA LEU A 3 -9.10 -2.54 -11.57
C LEU A 3 -8.17 -3.37 -10.68
N TYR A 4 -6.92 -3.56 -11.11
CA TYR A 4 -5.85 -4.14 -10.30
C TYR A 4 -4.88 -3.04 -9.88
N ASN A 5 -4.71 -2.84 -8.57
CA ASN A 5 -3.84 -1.80 -8.02
C ASN A 5 -2.90 -2.37 -6.94
N THR A 6 -1.63 -2.54 -7.27
CA THR A 6 -0.60 -3.16 -6.41
C THR A 6 0.38 -2.12 -5.88
N LEU A 7 -0.03 -1.38 -4.86
CA LEU A 7 0.72 -0.21 -4.36
C LEU A 7 1.99 -0.55 -3.55
N GLY A 8 2.25 -1.83 -3.29
CA GLY A 8 3.33 -2.28 -2.39
C GLY A 8 2.94 -2.18 -0.91
N HIS A 9 3.67 -2.90 -0.06
CA HIS A 9 3.37 -3.06 1.36
C HIS A 9 4.40 -2.32 2.24
N CYS A 10 3.94 -1.63 3.29
CA CYS A 10 4.82 -1.18 4.37
C CYS A 10 5.20 -2.36 5.25
N ARG A 11 6.39 -2.37 5.82
CA ARG A 11 6.78 -3.41 6.77
C ARG A 11 7.29 -2.82 8.06
N GLY A 12 6.54 -3.08 9.12
CA GLY A 12 6.87 -2.77 10.50
C GLY A 12 7.84 -3.76 11.11
N HIS A 13 8.17 -3.50 12.38
CA HIS A 13 9.11 -4.31 13.14
C HIS A 13 8.61 -5.72 13.42
N TRP A 14 7.29 -5.93 13.50
CA TRP A 14 6.69 -7.17 13.97
C TRP A 14 5.94 -7.94 12.86
N ASP A 15 5.99 -7.44 11.62
CA ASP A 15 5.19 -7.96 10.49
C ASP A 15 5.78 -9.25 9.87
N MET A 16 6.92 -9.73 10.36
CA MET A 16 7.63 -10.89 9.81
C MET A 16 7.39 -12.17 10.61
N PHE A 17 6.50 -12.18 11.59
CA PHE A 17 6.20 -13.40 12.36
C PHE A 17 5.52 -14.46 11.46
N PRO A 18 5.92 -15.75 11.52
CA PRO A 18 6.88 -16.39 12.44
C PRO A 18 8.33 -16.48 11.90
N LEU A 19 8.62 -15.89 10.74
CA LEU A 19 9.94 -15.94 10.12
C LEU A 19 10.99 -15.15 10.92
N ARG A 20 10.56 -14.06 11.56
CA ARG A 20 11.40 -13.21 12.41
C ARG A 20 10.53 -12.44 13.40
N ASP A 21 10.89 -12.51 14.67
CA ASP A 21 10.18 -11.78 15.74
C ASP A 21 10.33 -10.27 15.58
N TYR A 22 11.55 -9.77 15.38
CA TYR A 22 11.83 -8.33 15.24
C TYR A 22 12.64 -8.02 13.99
N TYR A 23 12.10 -7.21 13.09
CA TYR A 23 12.82 -6.70 11.94
C TYR A 23 13.40 -5.30 12.21
N PRO A 24 14.70 -5.04 11.99
CA PRO A 24 15.36 -3.84 12.51
C PRO A 24 14.99 -2.52 11.82
N LYS A 25 14.41 -2.56 10.61
CA LYS A 25 14.13 -1.35 9.81
C LYS A 25 12.66 -1.26 9.41
N VAL A 26 12.02 -0.14 9.70
CA VAL A 26 10.69 0.14 9.13
C VAL A 26 10.86 0.47 7.65
N GLU A 27 10.19 -0.29 6.79
CA GLU A 27 10.15 -0.03 5.35
C GLU A 27 8.81 0.61 5.00
N ARG A 28 8.83 1.87 4.58
CA ARG A 28 7.63 2.55 4.11
C ARG A 28 7.35 2.32 2.63
N CYS A 29 8.34 1.79 1.89
CA CYS A 29 8.23 1.55 0.45
C CYS A 29 7.66 2.77 -0.28
N SER A 30 6.70 2.57 -1.16
CA SER A 30 6.05 3.61 -1.95
C SER A 30 5.20 4.59 -1.13
N TRP A 31 4.94 4.35 0.16
CA TRP A 31 4.13 5.28 0.97
C TRP A 31 4.74 6.68 1.08
N ASN A 32 6.06 6.82 0.87
CA ASN A 32 6.72 8.11 0.94
C ASN A 32 6.68 8.88 -0.40
N VAL A 33 6.23 8.26 -1.50
CA VAL A 33 6.17 8.94 -2.79
C VAL A 33 4.78 9.51 -3.04
N PRO A 34 4.65 10.73 -3.58
CA PRO A 34 3.34 11.36 -3.78
C PRO A 34 2.43 10.57 -4.74
N GLU A 35 3.02 9.86 -5.71
CA GLU A 35 2.31 9.03 -6.69
C GLU A 35 1.51 7.90 -6.02
N TYR A 36 2.00 7.33 -4.91
CA TYR A 36 1.28 6.30 -4.16
C TYR A 36 -0.07 6.81 -3.69
N TYR A 37 -0.09 8.00 -3.09
CA TYR A 37 -1.33 8.60 -2.60
C TYR A 37 -2.27 8.99 -3.75
N GLU A 38 -1.74 9.43 -4.88
CA GLU A 38 -2.56 9.75 -6.04
C GLU A 38 -3.24 8.50 -6.62
N LEU A 39 -2.48 7.42 -6.81
CA LEU A 39 -3.02 6.14 -7.29
C LEU A 39 -4.03 5.54 -6.31
N LEU A 40 -3.74 5.58 -5.00
CA LEU A 40 -4.68 5.12 -3.97
C LEU A 40 -6.00 5.89 -4.02
N ARG A 41 -5.96 7.23 -4.09
CA ARG A 41 -7.17 8.05 -4.19
C ARG A 41 -7.96 7.75 -5.45
N ARG A 42 -7.29 7.56 -6.59
CA ARG A 42 -7.95 7.16 -7.85
C ARG A 42 -8.64 5.81 -7.73
N ALA A 43 -7.98 4.82 -7.13
CA ALA A 43 -8.56 3.49 -6.94
C ALA A 43 -9.77 3.51 -6.01
N ILE A 44 -9.73 4.30 -4.92
CA ILE A 44 -10.88 4.48 -4.03
C ILE A 44 -12.05 5.14 -4.78
N ARG A 45 -11.81 6.23 -5.52
CA ARG A 45 -12.86 6.88 -6.32
C ARG A 45 -13.49 5.91 -7.32
N TRP A 46 -12.67 5.10 -7.99
CA TRP A 46 -13.16 4.06 -8.90
C TRP A 46 -14.03 3.03 -8.19
N GLY A 47 -13.60 2.52 -7.03
CA GLY A 47 -14.36 1.53 -6.24
C GLY A 47 -15.68 2.07 -5.67
N LEU A 48 -15.76 3.39 -5.46
CA LEU A 48 -17.00 4.08 -5.08
C LEU A 48 -17.94 4.37 -6.27
N GLY A 49 -17.53 4.05 -7.51
CA GLY A 49 -18.26 4.41 -8.71
C GLY A 49 -18.24 5.91 -9.03
N ALA A 50 -17.40 6.71 -8.34
CA ALA A 50 -17.32 8.17 -8.46
C ALA A 50 -16.58 8.66 -9.72
N GLY A 51 -16.66 7.89 -10.80
CA GLY A 51 -16.04 8.20 -12.09
C GLY A 51 -16.64 7.40 -13.25
N ALA A 52 -17.85 6.87 -13.04
CA ALA A 52 -18.74 6.39 -14.10
C ALA A 52 -19.72 7.50 -14.49
#